data_AF-A0A3A6ELS4-F1
#
_entry.id   AF-A0A3A6ELS4-F1
#
_cell.length_a   1.000
_cell.length_b   1.000
_cell.length_c   1.000
_cell.angle_alpha   90.00
_cell.angle_beta   90.00
_cell.angle_gamma   90.00
#
_symmetry.space_group_name_H-M   'P 1'
#
loop_
_entity.id
_entity.type
_entity.pdbx_description
1 polymer ?
#
loop_
_entity_poly.entity_id
_entity_poly.type
_entity_poly.pdbx_seq_one_letter_code
_entity_poly.pdbx_strand_id
1 'polypeptide(L)'
;MIKEVLQTEQINTDADSSIKGIGLQKIRAAERLLGALLENKRAVFCTIEHIDDVLEVDVEHETTNYTAEQNKSYSTDFSMNSHEVKNSLRIFFDTWYGTIEVSESIKFVFYTNTNIKKEKKVGELKKIKETLPEEPLIQLLCEKKYDEAFPFVLPIFRAYYLEQHKKHINKEEDIELFEKILDSMDKEKWEKFFDLIEWNFGKADEIEIRKNVERLVGEICLKYNVNEKYIPAIVAQMLDMIESRKFEDDFLCRIVHVAEIKSLFLEFAQEAKIQEKLDPMYEKWDDIQCDDVRNINEKFLCVCPDFEKDSLEELEEEYIDGAYEQSHHQNHRQVKAYNYRVYKACQKKIKKFLKERNSAFTQDEIEVFIEELTHGAYEFIQDKAKTYDVAFEDQDMIRKTIIILFQECYLALDEGGNVNG
;
A
#
# COMPACT_ATOMS: atom_id res chain seq x y z
N MET A 1 25.72 -18.33 -25.02
CA MET A 1 25.57 -19.80 -24.92
C MET A 1 25.31 -20.28 -23.50
N ILE A 2 25.99 -19.79 -22.45
CA ILE A 2 25.65 -20.16 -21.04
C ILE A 2 24.35 -19.50 -20.55
N LYS A 3 24.05 -18.27 -21.02
CA LYS A 3 22.84 -17.50 -20.64
C LYS A 3 21.50 -18.09 -21.12
N GLU A 4 21.47 -18.92 -22.17
CA GLU A 4 20.22 -19.42 -22.75
C GLU A 4 19.75 -20.75 -22.15
N VAL A 5 20.59 -21.47 -21.42
CA VAL A 5 20.26 -22.81 -20.89
C VAL A 5 19.62 -22.75 -19.50
N LEU A 6 19.76 -21.63 -18.78
CA LEU A 6 19.35 -21.49 -17.37
C LEU A 6 17.92 -20.91 -17.17
N GLN A 7 17.18 -20.60 -18.24
CA GLN A 7 15.90 -19.86 -18.15
C GLN A 7 14.63 -20.71 -17.96
N THR A 8 14.72 -22.02 -17.73
CA THR A 8 13.53 -22.87 -17.58
C THR A 8 13.69 -23.91 -16.49
N GLU A 9 13.26 -23.58 -15.27
CA GLU A 9 12.90 -24.58 -14.24
C GLU A 9 11.67 -24.11 -13.45
N GLN A 10 10.47 -24.39 -13.97
CA GLN A 10 9.28 -24.58 -13.12
C GLN A 10 9.26 -26.04 -12.70
N ILE A 11 9.79 -26.34 -11.51
CA ILE A 11 9.63 -27.64 -10.88
C ILE A 11 8.17 -27.73 -10.40
N ASN A 12 7.45 -28.73 -10.91
CA ASN A 12 6.09 -29.04 -10.52
C ASN A 12 6.09 -29.71 -9.13
N THR A 13 6.16 -28.90 -8.08
CA THR A 13 5.87 -29.30 -6.70
C THR A 13 4.38 -29.07 -6.42
N ASP A 14 3.78 -29.95 -5.60
CA ASP A 14 2.36 -29.94 -5.22
C ASP A 14 1.79 -28.52 -5.12
N ALA A 15 0.66 -28.25 -5.78
CA ALA A 15 0.09 -26.91 -5.94
C ALA A 15 0.02 -26.10 -4.63
N ASP A 16 -0.22 -26.76 -3.49
CA ASP A 16 -0.23 -26.12 -2.16
C ASP A 16 1.15 -25.62 -1.70
N SER A 17 2.22 -26.34 -2.06
CA SER A 17 3.61 -25.98 -1.70
C SER A 17 4.15 -24.84 -2.56
N SER A 18 3.78 -24.79 -3.84
CA SER A 18 4.15 -23.69 -4.74
C SER A 18 3.39 -22.40 -4.41
N ILE A 19 2.11 -22.49 -4.06
CA ILE A 19 1.31 -21.34 -3.58
C ILE A 19 1.90 -20.76 -2.28
N LYS A 20 2.25 -21.62 -1.30
CA LYS A 20 2.90 -21.17 -0.05
C LYS A 20 4.28 -20.56 -0.28
N GLY A 21 5.06 -21.10 -1.23
CA GLY A 21 6.36 -20.54 -1.61
C GLY A 21 6.25 -19.12 -2.13
N ILE A 22 5.32 -18.89 -3.07
CA ILE A 22 5.06 -17.56 -3.64
C ILE A 22 4.51 -16.61 -2.57
N GLY A 23 3.59 -17.07 -1.71
CA GLY A 23 3.08 -16.29 -0.58
C GLY A 23 4.19 -15.79 0.34
N LEU A 24 5.12 -16.69 0.72
CA LEU A 24 6.25 -16.34 1.58
C LEU A 24 7.20 -15.34 0.92
N GLN A 25 7.57 -15.54 -0.36
CA GLN A 25 8.39 -14.60 -1.14
C GLN A 25 7.85 -13.17 -1.10
N LYS A 26 6.57 -13.03 -1.43
CA LYS A 26 5.87 -11.76 -1.51
C LYS A 26 5.83 -11.04 -0.15
N ILE A 27 5.53 -11.76 0.92
CA ILE A 27 5.45 -11.18 2.27
C ILE A 27 6.85 -10.82 2.78
N ARG A 28 7.89 -11.61 2.47
CA ARG A 28 9.29 -11.29 2.80
C ARG A 28 9.81 -10.05 2.06
N ALA A 29 9.49 -9.92 0.78
CA ALA A 29 9.82 -8.71 0.02
C ALA A 29 9.14 -7.47 0.62
N ALA A 30 7.86 -7.58 1.00
CA ALA A 30 7.13 -6.51 1.68
C ALA A 30 7.77 -6.13 3.02
N GLU A 31 8.08 -7.12 3.87
CA GLU A 31 8.70 -6.91 5.17
C GLU A 31 10.04 -6.16 5.06
N ARG A 32 10.87 -6.51 4.07
CA ARG A 32 12.13 -5.81 3.78
C ARG A 32 11.92 -4.36 3.38
N LEU A 33 11.01 -4.10 2.44
CA LEU A 33 10.74 -2.73 1.99
C LEU A 33 10.18 -1.86 3.11
N LEU A 34 9.31 -2.42 3.96
CA LEU A 34 8.78 -1.72 5.14
C LEU A 34 9.88 -1.45 6.18
N GLY A 35 10.76 -2.43 6.43
CA GLY A 35 11.94 -2.27 7.28
C GLY A 35 12.86 -1.15 6.79
N ALA A 36 13.18 -1.17 5.49
CA ALA A 36 13.97 -0.11 4.85
C ALA A 36 13.32 1.28 4.99
N LEU A 37 11.99 1.37 4.82
CA LEU A 37 11.25 2.62 4.99
C LEU A 37 11.26 3.14 6.45
N LEU A 38 11.18 2.24 7.43
CA LEU A 38 11.29 2.58 8.85
C LEU A 38 12.70 3.07 9.20
N GLU A 39 13.73 2.44 8.64
CA GLU A 39 15.13 2.83 8.75
C GLU A 39 15.46 4.13 7.98
N ASN A 40 14.50 4.69 7.24
CA ASN A 40 14.64 5.88 6.39
C ASN A 40 15.61 5.71 5.21
N LYS A 41 15.82 4.46 4.77
CA LYS A 41 16.53 4.19 3.52
C LYS A 41 15.72 4.73 2.34
N ARG A 42 16.42 5.25 1.33
CA ARG A 42 15.81 5.94 0.19
C ARG A 42 16.02 5.18 -1.10
N ALA A 43 17.10 4.41 -1.20
CA ALA A 43 17.49 3.74 -2.42
C ALA A 43 17.60 2.23 -2.21
N VAL A 44 16.50 1.65 -1.72
CA VAL A 44 16.34 0.19 -1.59
C VAL A 44 15.20 -0.25 -2.48
N PHE A 45 15.41 -1.39 -3.15
CA PHE A 45 14.36 -2.03 -3.91
C PHE A 45 14.41 -3.55 -3.81
N CYS A 46 13.26 -4.18 -4.03
CA CYS A 46 13.12 -5.62 -4.02
C CYS A 46 12.55 -6.11 -5.36
N THR A 47 12.90 -7.34 -5.72
CA THR A 47 12.23 -8.13 -6.75
C THR A 47 12.10 -9.57 -6.27
N ILE A 48 11.13 -10.30 -6.81
CA ILE A 48 10.92 -11.72 -6.52
C ILE A 48 11.18 -12.54 -7.79
N GLU A 49 11.74 -13.74 -7.62
CA GLU A 49 11.96 -14.72 -8.71
C GLU A 49 12.81 -14.18 -9.88
N HIS A 50 13.88 -13.45 -9.57
CA HIS A 50 14.86 -13.01 -10.58
C HIS A 50 16.19 -13.78 -10.48
N ILE A 51 16.89 -13.64 -9.34
CA ILE A 51 18.14 -14.37 -9.02
C ILE A 51 17.84 -15.49 -8.05
N ASP A 52 17.07 -15.16 -7.02
CA ASP A 52 16.63 -16.03 -5.95
C ASP A 52 15.14 -15.73 -5.65
N ASP A 53 14.60 -16.35 -4.59
CA ASP A 53 13.21 -16.18 -4.15
C ASP A 53 12.88 -14.70 -3.88
N VAL A 54 13.78 -13.97 -3.20
CA VAL A 54 13.72 -12.50 -3.02
C VAL A 54 15.11 -11.91 -3.22
N LEU A 55 15.23 -10.89 -4.07
CA LEU A 55 16.43 -10.08 -4.21
C LEU A 55 16.15 -8.68 -3.66
N GLU A 56 16.93 -8.26 -2.68
CA GLU A 56 17.00 -6.88 -2.19
C GLU A 56 18.29 -6.24 -2.68
N VAL A 57 18.19 -5.01 -3.17
CA VAL A 57 19.33 -4.21 -3.59
C VAL A 57 19.28 -2.87 -2.87
N ASP A 58 20.38 -2.55 -2.18
CA ASP A 58 20.58 -1.31 -1.43
C ASP A 58 21.71 -0.51 -2.09
N VAL A 59 21.36 0.63 -2.69
CA VAL A 59 22.28 1.56 -3.36
C VAL A 59 22.46 2.87 -2.56
N GLU A 60 22.18 2.87 -1.25
CA GLU A 60 22.31 4.06 -0.41
C GLU A 60 23.78 4.50 -0.22
N HIS A 61 24.72 3.57 -0.37
CA HIS A 61 26.16 3.77 -0.18
C HIS A 61 26.95 3.75 -1.50
N GLU A 62 28.24 4.09 -1.45
CA GLU A 62 29.13 4.06 -2.63
C GLU A 62 29.21 2.67 -3.28
N THR A 63 29.03 1.62 -2.47
CA THR A 63 28.95 0.23 -2.92
C THR A 63 27.50 -0.24 -2.86
N THR A 64 27.00 -0.76 -3.98
CA THR A 64 25.71 -1.47 -4.01
C THR A 64 25.79 -2.73 -3.18
N ASN A 65 24.88 -2.94 -2.24
CA ASN A 65 24.76 -4.19 -1.49
C ASN A 65 23.62 -5.02 -2.05
N TYR A 66 23.87 -6.31 -2.27
CA TYR A 66 22.88 -7.26 -2.77
C TYR A 66 22.59 -8.27 -1.68
N THR A 67 21.30 -8.54 -1.43
CA THR A 67 20.87 -9.62 -0.55
C THR A 67 19.96 -10.54 -1.35
N ALA A 68 20.45 -11.74 -1.66
CA ALA A 68 19.71 -12.76 -2.37
C ALA A 68 19.22 -13.83 -1.38
N GLU A 69 17.91 -13.93 -1.20
CA GLU A 69 17.29 -14.80 -0.19
C GLU A 69 16.59 -15.98 -0.84
N GLN A 70 16.84 -17.18 -0.30
CA GLN A 70 16.09 -18.41 -0.54
C GLN A 70 15.13 -18.67 0.63
N ASN A 71 13.84 -18.79 0.33
CA ASN A 71 12.74 -18.97 1.26
C ASN A 71 12.26 -20.41 1.28
N LYS A 72 12.21 -21.01 2.47
CA LYS A 72 11.79 -22.40 2.66
C LYS A 72 10.74 -22.48 3.77
N SER A 73 9.53 -22.91 3.42
CA SER A 73 8.43 -23.11 4.37
C SER A 73 8.06 -24.59 4.42
N TYR A 74 8.45 -25.27 5.49
CA TYR A 74 8.33 -26.73 5.61
C TYR A 74 7.88 -27.15 7.02
N SER A 75 7.39 -28.38 7.13
CA SER A 75 7.02 -29.00 8.42
C SER A 75 8.14 -29.84 9.03
N THR A 76 9.21 -30.09 8.28
CA THR A 76 10.31 -30.96 8.69
C THR A 76 11.63 -30.21 8.75
N ASP A 77 12.36 -30.40 9.86
CA ASP A 77 13.70 -29.85 10.05
C ASP A 77 14.69 -30.29 8.97
N PHE A 78 15.72 -29.46 8.76
CA PHE A 78 16.72 -29.69 7.73
C PHE A 78 18.08 -30.09 8.29
N SER A 79 18.79 -30.91 7.50
CA SER A 79 20.20 -31.18 7.69
C SER A 79 20.93 -30.97 6.38
N MET A 80 22.26 -31.10 6.38
CA MET A 80 23.05 -30.94 5.15
C MET A 80 22.64 -31.91 4.02
N ASN A 81 21.95 -33.01 4.34
CA ASN A 81 21.45 -33.95 3.34
C ASN A 81 20.12 -33.54 2.68
N SER A 82 19.39 -32.58 3.27
CA SER A 82 18.12 -32.08 2.74
C SER A 82 18.31 -31.50 1.34
N HIS A 83 17.37 -31.78 0.44
CA HIS A 83 17.46 -31.32 -0.95
C HIS A 83 17.45 -29.80 -1.03
N GLU A 84 16.61 -29.16 -0.22
CA GLU A 84 16.40 -27.72 -0.12
C GLU A 84 17.69 -26.96 0.24
N VAL A 85 18.43 -27.49 1.24
CA VAL A 85 19.72 -26.91 1.67
C VAL A 85 20.76 -27.06 0.56
N LYS A 86 20.89 -28.25 -0.02
CA LYS A 86 21.85 -28.50 -1.11
C LYS A 86 21.54 -27.67 -2.36
N ASN A 87 20.27 -27.52 -2.70
CA ASN A 87 19.85 -26.72 -3.84
C ASN A 87 20.12 -25.23 -3.62
N SER A 88 19.84 -24.71 -2.41
CA SER A 88 20.13 -23.31 -2.09
C SER A 88 21.63 -23.02 -2.14
N LEU A 89 22.47 -23.92 -1.59
CA LEU A 89 23.93 -23.78 -1.72
C LEU A 89 24.41 -23.79 -3.17
N ARG A 90 23.80 -24.61 -4.04
CA ARG A 90 24.14 -24.63 -5.47
C ARG A 90 23.83 -23.27 -6.09
N ILE A 91 22.64 -22.73 -5.87
CA ILE A 91 22.21 -21.45 -6.44
C ILE A 91 23.08 -20.30 -5.92
N PHE A 92 23.36 -20.26 -4.61
CA PHE A 92 24.27 -19.28 -4.02
C PHE A 92 25.67 -19.37 -4.62
N PHE A 93 26.20 -20.58 -4.81
CA PHE A 93 27.52 -20.78 -5.38
C PHE A 93 27.58 -20.36 -6.86
N ASP A 94 26.58 -20.75 -7.65
CA ASP A 94 26.46 -20.33 -9.07
C ASP A 94 26.36 -18.81 -9.19
N THR A 95 25.62 -18.17 -8.29
CA THR A 95 25.50 -16.71 -8.24
C THR A 95 26.82 -16.06 -7.85
N TRP A 96 27.44 -16.49 -6.75
CA TRP A 96 28.68 -15.91 -6.26
C TRP A 96 29.86 -16.06 -7.22
N TYR A 97 29.99 -17.23 -7.85
CA TYR A 97 31.07 -17.49 -8.81
C TYR A 97 30.88 -16.72 -10.14
N GLY A 98 29.79 -15.96 -10.28
CA GLY A 98 29.52 -15.13 -11.45
C GLY A 98 28.92 -15.89 -12.63
N THR A 99 28.40 -17.11 -12.40
CA THR A 99 27.69 -17.88 -13.42
C THR A 99 26.32 -17.25 -13.72
N ILE A 100 25.74 -16.54 -12.75
CA ILE A 100 24.44 -15.84 -12.84
C ILE A 100 24.65 -14.31 -12.88
N GLU A 101 25.21 -13.70 -11.83
CA GLU A 101 25.54 -12.25 -11.76
C GLU A 101 26.85 -12.00 -10.99
N VAL A 102 27.57 -10.91 -11.32
CA VAL A 102 28.87 -10.59 -10.69
C VAL A 102 28.70 -9.45 -9.69
N SER A 103 28.92 -9.71 -8.40
CA SER A 103 28.98 -8.69 -7.35
C SER A 103 29.88 -9.12 -6.20
N GLU A 104 30.84 -8.27 -5.81
CA GLU A 104 31.75 -8.54 -4.68
C GLU A 104 31.11 -8.28 -3.31
N SER A 105 29.92 -7.68 -3.28
CA SER A 105 29.20 -7.24 -2.07
C SER A 105 27.90 -8.01 -1.84
N ILE A 106 27.71 -9.14 -2.52
CA ILE A 106 26.52 -9.98 -2.37
C ILE A 106 26.53 -10.75 -1.05
N LYS A 107 25.35 -10.83 -0.42
CA LYS A 107 25.05 -11.72 0.70
C LYS A 107 23.92 -12.66 0.31
N PHE A 108 23.99 -13.87 0.82
CA PHE A 108 22.97 -14.89 0.64
C PHE A 108 22.23 -15.13 1.94
N VAL A 109 20.93 -15.30 1.88
CA VAL A 109 20.11 -15.60 3.07
C VAL A 109 19.36 -16.91 2.85
N PHE A 110 19.59 -17.89 3.71
CA PHE A 110 18.75 -19.08 3.78
C PHE A 110 17.70 -18.88 4.87
N TYR A 111 16.47 -18.55 4.48
CA TYR A 111 15.37 -18.30 5.41
C TYR A 111 14.46 -19.52 5.51
N THR A 112 14.26 -20.02 6.73
CA THR A 112 13.31 -21.12 6.98
C THR A 112 12.61 -21.03 8.33
N ASN A 113 11.37 -21.51 8.38
CA ASN A 113 10.62 -21.69 9.62
C ASN A 113 11.05 -22.94 10.42
N THR A 114 11.80 -23.84 9.80
CA THR A 114 12.19 -25.11 10.40
C THR A 114 13.51 -25.02 11.16
N ASN A 115 13.79 -26.00 12.02
CA ASN A 115 15.02 -26.05 12.80
C ASN A 115 16.10 -26.87 12.09
N ILE A 116 17.31 -26.82 12.66
CA ILE A 116 18.42 -27.67 12.25
C ILE A 116 18.28 -29.04 12.93
N LYS A 117 18.33 -30.12 12.15
CA LYS A 117 18.43 -31.50 12.67
C LYS A 117 19.80 -32.09 12.41
N LYS A 118 20.18 -33.04 13.27
CA LYS A 118 21.43 -33.79 13.15
C LYS A 118 21.45 -34.70 11.92
N GLU A 119 22.61 -34.80 11.28
CA GLU A 119 22.83 -35.67 10.14
C GLU A 119 22.83 -37.15 10.54
N LYS A 120 22.20 -37.98 9.70
CA LYS A 120 22.41 -39.43 9.71
C LYS A 120 23.51 -39.77 8.71
N LYS A 121 24.27 -40.83 8.98
CA LYS A 121 25.31 -41.34 8.08
C LYS A 121 24.66 -42.02 6.86
N VAL A 122 24.19 -41.22 5.91
CA VAL A 122 23.50 -41.59 4.65
C VAL A 122 24.09 -40.83 3.46
N GLY A 123 23.82 -41.29 2.24
CA GLY A 123 24.34 -40.65 1.02
C GLY A 123 25.89 -40.61 1.00
N GLU A 124 26.44 -39.46 0.63
CA GLU A 124 27.89 -39.23 0.61
C GLU A 124 28.56 -39.41 1.97
N LEU A 125 27.86 -39.11 3.08
CA LEU A 125 28.40 -39.30 4.42
C LEU A 125 28.70 -40.76 4.76
N LYS A 126 28.08 -41.74 4.07
CA LYS A 126 28.42 -43.16 4.24
C LYS A 126 29.82 -43.51 3.73
N LYS A 127 30.32 -42.74 2.76
CA LYS A 127 31.63 -42.98 2.13
C LYS A 127 32.77 -42.43 2.99
N ILE A 128 32.46 -41.52 3.93
CA ILE A 128 33.40 -40.88 4.85
C ILE A 128 33.65 -41.81 6.05
N LYS A 129 34.92 -42.14 6.32
CA LYS A 129 35.29 -43.11 7.37
C LYS A 129 35.17 -42.49 8.76
N GLU A 130 35.48 -41.21 8.86
CA GLU A 130 35.43 -40.37 10.04
C GLU A 130 34.05 -40.41 10.70
N THR A 131 34.04 -40.29 12.02
CA THR A 131 32.80 -40.14 12.79
C THR A 131 32.23 -38.75 12.54
N LEU A 132 30.90 -38.66 12.40
CA LEU A 132 30.26 -37.34 12.29
C LEU A 132 30.54 -36.54 13.59
N PRO A 133 30.69 -35.21 13.50
CA PRO A 133 30.80 -34.36 14.68
C PRO A 133 29.59 -34.54 15.61
N GLU A 134 29.68 -34.12 16.88
CA GLU A 134 28.53 -34.15 17.79
C GLU A 134 27.47 -33.12 17.35
N GLU A 135 27.90 -31.90 17.04
CA GLU A 135 27.02 -30.80 16.59
C GLU A 135 26.57 -30.99 15.13
N PRO A 136 25.32 -30.62 14.74
CA PRO A 136 24.87 -30.67 13.35
C PRO A 136 25.79 -29.90 12.40
N LEU A 137 26.01 -30.40 11.18
CA LEU A 137 26.93 -29.78 10.23
C LEU A 137 26.51 -28.35 9.87
N ILE A 138 25.21 -28.09 9.73
CA ILE A 138 24.72 -26.73 9.48
C ILE A 138 24.99 -25.81 10.68
N GLN A 139 24.85 -26.31 11.92
CA GLN A 139 25.18 -25.54 13.11
C GLN A 139 26.67 -25.15 13.13
N LEU A 140 27.56 -26.07 12.74
CA LEU A 140 28.99 -25.78 12.60
C LEU A 140 29.24 -24.69 11.54
N LEU A 141 28.49 -24.67 10.44
CA LEU A 141 28.56 -23.59 9.43
C LEU A 141 28.08 -22.25 9.99
N CYS A 142 26.96 -22.22 10.74
CA CYS A 142 26.46 -21.02 11.40
C CYS A 142 27.50 -20.43 12.38
N GLU A 143 28.20 -21.30 13.11
CA GLU A 143 29.22 -20.93 14.09
C GLU A 143 30.61 -20.72 13.48
N LYS A 144 30.73 -20.83 12.15
CA LYS A 144 31.98 -20.69 11.40
C LYS A 144 33.09 -21.66 11.83
N LYS A 145 32.72 -22.83 12.37
CA LYS A 145 33.62 -23.93 12.71
C LYS A 145 33.95 -24.76 11.46
N TYR A 146 34.56 -24.11 10.46
CA TYR A 146 34.74 -24.67 9.12
C TYR A 146 35.66 -25.89 9.08
N ASP A 147 36.70 -25.94 9.92
CA ASP A 147 37.59 -27.10 10.02
C ASP A 147 36.85 -28.39 10.43
N GLU A 148 35.79 -28.27 11.24
CA GLU A 148 34.96 -29.40 11.65
C GLU A 148 33.88 -29.72 10.60
N ALA A 149 33.36 -28.69 9.91
CA ALA A 149 32.25 -28.85 8.96
C ALA A 149 32.69 -29.34 7.57
N PHE A 150 33.72 -28.72 6.99
CA PHE A 150 34.13 -28.89 5.59
C PHE A 150 34.49 -30.33 5.19
N PRO A 151 35.14 -31.15 6.03
CA PRO A 151 35.39 -32.56 5.70
C PRO A 151 34.13 -33.35 5.35
N PHE A 152 32.96 -32.91 5.81
CA PHE A 152 31.68 -33.56 5.58
C PHE A 152 30.78 -32.79 4.60
N VAL A 153 30.75 -31.46 4.70
CA VAL A 153 29.90 -30.58 3.89
C VAL A 153 30.34 -30.55 2.43
N LEU A 154 31.65 -30.35 2.17
CA LEU A 154 32.15 -30.18 0.80
C LEU A 154 31.95 -31.43 -0.08
N PRO A 155 32.14 -32.68 0.41
CA PRO A 155 31.80 -33.87 -0.37
C PRO A 155 30.31 -33.98 -0.72
N ILE A 156 29.42 -33.64 0.21
CA ILE A 156 27.96 -33.60 -0.06
C ILE A 156 27.66 -32.58 -1.15
N PHE A 157 28.19 -31.36 -1.00
CA PHE A 157 27.97 -30.27 -1.94
C PHE A 157 28.50 -30.64 -3.33
N ARG A 158 29.76 -31.09 -3.44
CA ARG A 158 30.41 -31.49 -4.71
C ARG A 158 29.60 -32.55 -5.44
N ALA A 159 29.17 -33.60 -4.74
CA ALA A 159 28.37 -34.65 -5.36
C ALA A 159 27.04 -34.12 -5.90
N TYR A 160 26.34 -33.30 -5.10
CA TYR A 160 25.06 -32.72 -5.51
C TYR A 160 25.22 -31.72 -6.66
N TYR A 161 26.20 -30.82 -6.58
CA TYR A 161 26.49 -29.80 -7.60
C TYR A 161 26.72 -30.45 -8.96
N LEU A 162 27.63 -31.43 -9.04
CA LEU A 162 27.92 -32.15 -10.27
C LEU A 162 26.71 -32.96 -10.76
N GLU A 163 25.94 -33.58 -9.87
CA GLU A 163 24.72 -34.31 -10.25
C GLU A 163 23.68 -33.39 -10.90
N GLN A 164 23.45 -32.20 -10.32
CA GLN A 164 22.47 -31.25 -10.87
C GLN A 164 22.92 -30.70 -12.21
N HIS A 165 24.19 -30.30 -12.37
CA HIS A 165 24.64 -29.82 -13.67
C HIS A 165 24.61 -30.93 -14.72
N LYS A 166 25.01 -32.17 -14.41
CA LYS A 166 24.92 -33.32 -15.35
C LYS A 166 23.53 -33.53 -15.95
N LYS A 167 22.45 -33.27 -15.20
CA LYS A 167 21.07 -33.42 -15.71
C LYS A 167 20.70 -32.42 -16.80
N HIS A 168 21.43 -31.32 -16.90
CA HIS A 168 21.07 -30.16 -17.73
C HIS A 168 22.07 -29.86 -18.85
N ILE A 169 23.04 -30.75 -19.10
CA ILE A 169 24.03 -30.62 -20.18
C ILE A 169 23.91 -31.73 -21.22
N ASN A 170 24.05 -31.35 -22.48
CA ASN A 170 23.97 -32.24 -23.64
C ASN A 170 25.34 -32.83 -24.04
N LYS A 171 26.44 -32.33 -23.45
CA LYS A 171 27.83 -32.72 -23.78
C LYS A 171 28.65 -32.98 -22.53
N GLU A 172 29.49 -34.00 -22.60
CA GLU A 172 30.35 -34.43 -21.50
C GLU A 172 31.47 -33.42 -21.20
N GLU A 173 31.95 -32.68 -22.20
CA GLU A 173 32.98 -31.64 -22.04
C GLU A 173 32.57 -30.49 -21.09
N ASP A 174 31.26 -30.25 -20.93
CA ASP A 174 30.75 -29.18 -20.08
C ASP A 174 30.80 -29.54 -18.58
N ILE A 175 30.85 -30.84 -18.22
CA ILE A 175 30.97 -31.23 -16.80
C ILE A 175 32.38 -31.01 -16.26
N GLU A 176 33.40 -31.15 -17.11
CA GLU A 176 34.80 -30.90 -16.74
C GLU A 176 35.01 -29.45 -16.30
N LEU A 177 34.22 -28.52 -16.85
CA LEU A 177 34.26 -27.12 -16.43
C LEU A 177 33.82 -26.96 -14.97
N PHE A 178 32.69 -27.57 -14.59
CA PHE A 178 32.18 -27.52 -13.22
C PHE A 178 33.12 -28.24 -12.24
N GLU A 179 33.75 -29.35 -12.66
CA GLU A 179 34.78 -30.00 -11.87
C GLU A 179 35.99 -29.08 -11.65
N LYS A 180 36.49 -28.41 -12.70
CA LYS A 180 37.58 -27.43 -12.60
C LYS A 180 37.25 -26.25 -11.70
N ILE A 181 36.00 -25.77 -11.72
CA ILE A 181 35.53 -24.70 -10.82
C ILE A 181 35.66 -25.15 -9.37
N LEU A 182 35.11 -26.32 -9.02
CA LEU A 182 35.19 -26.86 -7.66
C LEU A 182 36.62 -27.15 -7.23
N ASP A 183 37.47 -27.65 -8.14
CA ASP A 183 38.88 -27.96 -7.84
C ASP A 183 39.72 -26.68 -7.66
N SER A 184 39.26 -25.53 -8.16
CA SER A 184 39.91 -24.23 -7.96
C SER A 184 39.62 -23.59 -6.59
N MET A 185 38.69 -24.17 -5.83
CA MET A 185 38.25 -23.69 -4.52
C MET A 185 39.12 -24.27 -3.40
N ASP A 186 40.11 -23.49 -2.97
CA ASP A 186 40.87 -23.77 -1.75
C ASP A 186 40.07 -23.47 -0.48
N LYS A 187 40.65 -23.79 0.69
CA LYS A 187 40.01 -23.58 1.99
C LYS A 187 39.60 -22.11 2.18
N GLU A 188 40.48 -21.15 1.90
CA GLU A 188 40.20 -19.73 2.10
C GLU A 188 39.04 -19.23 1.22
N LYS A 189 38.95 -19.71 -0.03
CA LYS A 189 37.82 -19.40 -0.91
C LYS A 189 36.52 -20.01 -0.42
N TRP A 190 36.54 -21.23 0.11
CA TRP A 190 35.35 -21.83 0.71
C TRP A 190 34.89 -21.06 1.94
N GLU A 191 35.81 -20.67 2.83
CA GLU A 191 35.47 -19.84 3.99
C GLU A 191 34.85 -18.52 3.55
N LYS A 192 35.44 -17.83 2.57
CA LYS A 192 34.87 -16.61 1.98
C LYS A 192 33.47 -16.82 1.45
N PHE A 193 33.21 -17.90 0.71
CA PHE A 193 31.88 -18.20 0.18
C PHE A 193 30.85 -18.41 1.31
N PHE A 194 31.17 -19.27 2.28
CA PHE A 194 30.26 -19.57 3.38
C PHE A 194 30.08 -18.38 4.33
N ASP A 195 31.04 -17.45 4.41
CA ASP A 195 30.92 -16.19 5.15
C ASP A 195 29.89 -15.23 4.55
N LEU A 196 29.55 -15.38 3.27
CA LEU A 196 28.49 -14.61 2.62
C LEU A 196 27.08 -15.13 2.93
N ILE A 197 26.97 -16.32 3.54
CA ILE A 197 25.67 -16.98 3.77
C ILE A 197 25.19 -16.74 5.21
N GLU A 198 24.04 -16.09 5.33
CA GLU A 198 23.29 -15.96 6.57
C GLU A 198 22.28 -17.10 6.71
N TRP A 199 22.45 -17.92 7.76
CA TRP A 199 21.61 -19.06 8.04
C TRP A 199 20.49 -18.72 9.02
N ASN A 200 19.29 -18.50 8.49
CA ASN A 200 18.12 -18.06 9.23
C ASN A 200 17.14 -19.22 9.48
N PHE A 201 17.50 -20.11 10.40
CA PHE A 201 16.66 -21.21 10.89
C PHE A 201 15.72 -20.79 12.04
N GLY A 202 14.62 -21.52 12.20
CA GLY A 202 13.65 -21.32 13.27
C GLY A 202 12.99 -19.95 13.24
N LYS A 203 12.84 -19.36 12.06
CA LYS A 203 12.23 -18.04 11.88
C LYS A 203 10.70 -18.14 11.77
N ALA A 204 10.07 -16.97 11.74
CA ALA A 204 8.63 -16.85 11.58
C ALA A 204 8.14 -17.54 10.30
N ASP A 205 7.01 -18.23 10.39
CA ASP A 205 6.31 -18.76 9.22
C ASP A 205 5.50 -17.67 8.50
N GLU A 206 4.83 -18.04 7.40
CA GLU A 206 4.03 -17.10 6.59
C GLU A 206 2.97 -16.34 7.41
N ILE A 207 2.34 -17.01 8.38
CA ILE A 207 1.28 -16.42 9.22
C ILE A 207 1.89 -15.39 10.16
N GLU A 208 3.01 -15.73 10.79
CA GLU A 208 3.72 -14.84 11.70
C GLU A 208 4.33 -13.64 10.98
N ILE A 209 4.94 -13.84 9.81
CA ILE A 209 5.48 -12.72 9.02
C ILE A 209 4.35 -11.81 8.56
N ARG A 210 3.19 -12.34 8.16
CA ARG A 210 2.04 -11.51 7.79
C ARG A 210 1.59 -10.59 8.93
N LYS A 211 1.51 -11.12 10.15
CA LYS A 211 1.23 -10.30 11.35
C LYS A 211 2.32 -9.25 11.58
N ASN A 212 3.58 -9.61 11.31
CA ASN A 212 4.68 -8.65 11.40
C ASN A 212 4.56 -7.52 10.37
N VAL A 213 4.20 -7.84 9.13
CA VAL A 213 3.92 -6.85 8.07
C VAL A 213 2.78 -5.93 8.49
N GLU A 214 1.67 -6.45 9.00
CA GLU A 214 0.56 -5.63 9.53
C GLU A 214 1.02 -4.69 10.65
N ARG A 215 1.86 -5.18 11.57
CA ARG A 215 2.46 -4.36 12.64
C ARG A 215 3.35 -3.24 12.07
N LEU A 216 4.24 -3.57 11.13
CA LEU A 216 5.14 -2.59 10.50
C LEU A 216 4.35 -1.52 9.74
N VAL A 217 3.29 -1.91 9.01
CA VAL A 217 2.37 -0.96 8.37
C VAL A 217 1.71 -0.06 9.40
N GLY A 218 1.26 -0.58 10.54
CA GLY A 218 0.72 0.22 11.64
C GLY A 218 1.70 1.27 12.17
N GLU A 219 2.96 0.88 12.39
CA GLU A 219 4.03 1.81 12.81
C GLU A 219 4.27 2.93 11.79
N ILE A 220 4.24 2.59 10.50
CA ILE A 220 4.41 3.55 9.42
C ILE A 220 3.17 4.45 9.27
N CYS A 221 1.96 3.92 9.45
CA CYS A 221 0.73 4.72 9.50
C CYS A 221 0.80 5.80 10.57
N LEU A 222 1.25 5.46 11.78
CA LEU A 222 1.48 6.43 12.86
C LEU A 222 2.50 7.51 12.45
N LYS A 223 3.60 7.10 11.79
CA LYS A 223 4.65 8.02 11.31
C LYS A 223 4.13 9.01 10.26
N TYR A 224 3.22 8.60 9.39
CA TYR A 224 2.67 9.44 8.31
C TYR A 224 1.27 10.00 8.60
N ASN A 225 0.77 9.84 9.83
CA ASN A 225 -0.56 10.29 10.25
C ASN A 225 -1.69 9.74 9.35
N VAL A 226 -1.60 8.44 9.04
CA VAL A 226 -2.63 7.67 8.34
C VAL A 226 -3.48 6.94 9.37
N ASN A 227 -4.80 6.95 9.19
CA ASN A 227 -5.72 6.26 10.10
C ASN A 227 -5.51 4.73 10.04
N GLU A 228 -5.46 4.07 11.20
CA GLU A 228 -5.27 2.62 11.33
C GLU A 228 -6.32 1.78 10.57
N LYS A 229 -7.51 2.33 10.32
CA LYS A 229 -8.55 1.66 9.52
C LYS A 229 -8.09 1.29 8.10
N TYR A 230 -7.06 1.97 7.57
CA TYR A 230 -6.51 1.72 6.25
C TYR A 230 -5.42 0.65 6.24
N ILE A 231 -4.95 0.13 7.39
CA ILE A 231 -3.90 -0.90 7.46
C ILE A 231 -4.22 -2.11 6.56
N PRO A 232 -5.42 -2.72 6.59
CA PRO A 232 -5.72 -3.86 5.73
C PRO A 232 -5.65 -3.52 4.23
N ALA A 233 -6.06 -2.31 3.86
CA ALA A 233 -6.05 -1.85 2.47
C ALA A 233 -4.61 -1.60 1.98
N ILE A 234 -3.77 -0.96 2.80
CA ILE A 234 -2.36 -0.71 2.49
C ILE A 234 -1.61 -2.03 2.34
N VAL A 235 -1.79 -2.97 3.27
CA VAL A 235 -1.19 -4.31 3.19
C VAL A 235 -1.60 -5.00 1.90
N ALA A 236 -2.89 -5.00 1.57
CA ALA A 236 -3.39 -5.64 0.34
C ALA A 236 -2.80 -5.00 -0.92
N GLN A 237 -2.80 -3.67 -1.04
CA GLN A 237 -2.29 -2.95 -2.22
C GLN A 237 -0.78 -3.15 -2.40
N MET A 238 0.00 -3.09 -1.31
CA MET A 238 1.45 -3.34 -1.36
C MET A 238 1.75 -4.78 -1.82
N LEU A 239 1.04 -5.73 -1.25
CA LEU A 239 1.19 -7.14 -1.58
C LEU A 239 0.81 -7.39 -3.05
N ASP A 240 -0.30 -6.84 -3.52
CA ASP A 240 -0.75 -6.93 -4.91
C ASP A 240 0.27 -6.31 -5.89
N MET A 241 0.85 -5.15 -5.54
CA MET A 241 1.92 -4.51 -6.31
C MET A 241 3.14 -5.43 -6.45
N ILE A 242 3.62 -6.04 -5.36
CA ILE A 242 4.78 -6.95 -5.43
C ILE A 242 4.49 -8.17 -6.31
N GLU A 243 3.28 -8.73 -6.21
CA GLU A 243 2.90 -9.91 -6.99
C GLU A 243 2.74 -9.60 -8.47
N SER A 244 2.05 -8.51 -8.81
CA SER A 244 1.81 -8.10 -10.19
C SER A 244 3.11 -7.85 -10.95
N ARG A 245 4.11 -7.25 -10.28
CA ARG A 245 5.43 -6.96 -10.85
C ARG A 245 6.20 -8.21 -11.28
N LYS A 246 5.91 -9.39 -10.72
CA LYS A 246 6.52 -10.66 -11.15
C LYS A 246 6.22 -11.00 -12.61
N PHE A 247 5.05 -10.60 -13.11
CA PHE A 247 4.59 -10.93 -14.45
C PHE A 247 5.14 -10.01 -15.54
N GLU A 248 5.91 -8.98 -15.17
CA GLU A 248 6.54 -8.08 -16.13
C GLU A 248 7.70 -8.76 -16.86
N ASP A 249 7.86 -8.46 -18.15
CA ASP A 249 8.97 -9.03 -18.94
C ASP A 249 10.30 -8.32 -18.64
N ASP A 250 10.28 -6.99 -18.50
CA ASP A 250 11.46 -6.17 -18.26
C ASP A 250 11.85 -6.16 -16.78
N PHE A 251 13.14 -6.38 -16.50
CA PHE A 251 13.66 -6.43 -15.13
C PHE A 251 13.37 -5.15 -14.34
N LEU A 252 13.55 -3.96 -14.94
CA LEU A 252 13.30 -2.70 -14.24
C LEU A 252 11.82 -2.54 -13.90
N CYS A 253 10.93 -3.11 -14.71
CA CYS A 253 9.50 -3.15 -14.43
C CYS A 253 9.12 -4.16 -13.33
N ARG A 254 9.97 -5.15 -13.02
CA ARG A 254 9.78 -6.12 -11.92
C ARG A 254 10.16 -5.59 -10.55
N ILE A 255 10.83 -4.44 -10.50
CA ILE A 255 11.33 -3.85 -9.27
C ILE A 255 10.18 -3.16 -8.52
N VAL A 256 10.15 -3.34 -7.20
CA VAL A 256 9.38 -2.50 -6.27
C VAL A 256 10.35 -1.70 -5.41
N HIS A 257 10.29 -0.38 -5.54
CA HIS A 257 11.19 0.53 -4.84
C HIS A 257 10.58 1.02 -3.53
N VAL A 258 11.41 1.26 -2.50
CA VAL A 258 10.96 1.76 -1.18
C VAL A 258 10.20 3.09 -1.27
N ALA A 259 10.52 3.91 -2.28
CA ALA A 259 9.81 5.15 -2.56
C ALA A 259 8.36 4.93 -3.01
N GLU A 260 8.06 3.85 -3.75
CA GLU A 260 6.68 3.49 -4.12
C GLU A 260 5.88 3.10 -2.87
N ILE A 261 6.50 2.33 -1.96
CA ILE A 261 5.90 2.02 -0.65
C ILE A 261 5.59 3.31 0.11
N LYS A 262 6.53 4.25 0.14
CA LYS A 262 6.30 5.55 0.78
C LYS A 262 5.15 6.33 0.15
N SER A 263 5.07 6.37 -1.19
CA SER A 263 4.00 7.05 -1.92
C SER A 263 2.64 6.50 -1.55
N LEU A 264 2.51 5.17 -1.43
CA LEU A 264 1.28 4.52 -0.98
C LEU A 264 0.76 5.10 0.34
N PHE A 265 1.62 5.23 1.36
CA PHE A 265 1.22 5.83 2.64
C PHE A 265 0.82 7.30 2.51
N LEU A 266 1.49 8.08 1.65
CA LEU A 266 1.17 9.49 1.44
C LEU A 266 -0.16 9.69 0.71
N GLU A 267 -0.48 8.82 -0.25
CA GLU A 267 -1.77 8.79 -0.94
C GLU A 267 -2.91 8.51 0.05
N PHE A 268 -2.77 7.46 0.87
CA PHE A 268 -3.74 7.19 1.94
C PHE A 268 -3.86 8.33 2.95
N ALA A 269 -2.75 9.00 3.31
CA ALA A 269 -2.78 10.15 4.20
C ALA A 269 -3.60 11.32 3.59
N GLN A 270 -3.46 11.54 2.28
CA GLN A 270 -4.20 12.57 1.56
C GLN A 270 -5.69 12.23 1.46
N GLU A 271 -6.03 11.00 1.07
CA GLU A 271 -7.41 10.53 0.98
C GLU A 271 -8.11 10.57 2.34
N ALA A 272 -7.41 10.15 3.41
CA ALA A 272 -7.94 10.20 4.77
C ALA A 272 -8.31 11.62 5.17
N LYS A 273 -7.44 12.61 4.91
CA LYS A 273 -7.73 14.03 5.20
C LYS A 273 -9.00 14.51 4.50
N ILE A 274 -9.17 14.15 3.22
CA ILE A 274 -10.34 14.56 2.43
C ILE A 274 -11.61 13.89 2.97
N GLN A 275 -11.57 12.59 3.23
CA GLN A 275 -12.76 11.84 3.65
C GLN A 275 -13.17 12.15 5.09
N GLU A 276 -12.22 12.27 6.03
CA GLU A 276 -12.53 12.44 7.45
C GLU A 276 -13.06 13.83 7.79
N LYS A 277 -12.72 14.83 6.97
CA LYS A 277 -13.24 16.20 7.11
C LYS A 277 -14.46 16.49 6.25
N LEU A 278 -14.94 15.55 5.46
CA LEU A 278 -16.17 15.73 4.69
C LEU A 278 -17.37 15.73 5.64
N ASP A 279 -18.20 16.78 5.59
CA ASP A 279 -19.41 16.86 6.39
C ASP A 279 -20.46 15.84 5.92
N PRO A 280 -20.86 14.85 6.74
CA PRO A 280 -21.78 13.78 6.32
C PRO A 280 -23.18 14.27 5.96
N MET A 281 -23.52 15.54 6.20
CA MET A 281 -24.81 16.09 5.80
C MET A 281 -25.02 16.16 4.29
N TYR A 282 -23.98 15.94 3.47
CA TYR A 282 -24.15 15.80 2.01
C TYR A 282 -25.16 14.70 1.65
N GLU A 283 -25.26 13.64 2.47
CA GLU A 283 -26.19 12.52 2.25
C GLU A 283 -27.65 12.93 2.44
N LYS A 284 -27.91 13.95 3.27
CA LYS A 284 -29.27 14.42 3.56
C LYS A 284 -29.79 15.47 2.58
N TRP A 285 -28.91 16.03 1.75
CA TRP A 285 -29.28 17.05 0.78
C TRP A 285 -30.29 16.51 -0.25
N ASP A 286 -30.02 15.32 -0.77
CA ASP A 286 -30.84 14.69 -1.81
C ASP A 286 -32.20 14.20 -1.28
N ASP A 287 -32.37 14.10 0.04
CA ASP A 287 -33.61 13.68 0.69
C ASP A 287 -34.62 14.83 0.90
N ILE A 288 -34.21 16.10 0.71
CA ILE A 288 -35.10 17.24 0.93
C ILE A 288 -36.18 17.26 -0.16
N GLN A 289 -37.43 17.00 0.24
CA GLN A 289 -38.58 17.14 -0.63
C GLN A 289 -38.93 18.62 -0.85
N CYS A 290 -39.30 18.94 -2.08
CA CYS A 290 -39.54 20.29 -2.53
C CYS A 290 -40.78 20.30 -3.44
N ASP A 291 -41.90 20.77 -2.89
CA ASP A 291 -43.21 20.77 -3.56
C ASP A 291 -43.63 22.16 -4.07
N ASP A 292 -42.86 23.20 -3.75
CA ASP A 292 -43.08 24.55 -4.28
C ASP A 292 -42.51 24.63 -5.70
N VAL A 293 -43.28 25.15 -6.66
CA VAL A 293 -42.88 25.28 -8.06
C VAL A 293 -42.54 26.73 -8.45
N ARG A 294 -42.69 27.66 -7.50
CA ARG A 294 -42.52 29.09 -7.76
C ARG A 294 -41.05 29.49 -7.80
N ASN A 295 -40.69 30.35 -8.73
CA ASN A 295 -39.37 30.99 -8.73
C ASN A 295 -39.26 32.08 -7.64
N ILE A 296 -38.08 32.67 -7.50
CA ILE A 296 -37.80 33.69 -6.47
C ILE A 296 -38.69 34.93 -6.63
N ASN A 297 -38.90 35.41 -7.86
CA ASN A 297 -39.75 36.58 -8.11
C ASN A 297 -41.20 36.33 -7.72
N GLU A 298 -41.75 35.18 -8.11
CA GLU A 298 -43.10 34.77 -7.75
C GLU A 298 -43.29 34.67 -6.23
N LYS A 299 -42.27 34.17 -5.51
CA LYS A 299 -42.31 34.09 -4.04
C LYS A 299 -42.29 35.45 -3.37
N PHE A 300 -41.45 36.36 -3.85
CA PHE A 300 -41.29 37.68 -3.24
C PHE A 300 -42.50 38.57 -3.55
N LEU A 301 -42.99 38.57 -4.79
CA LEU A 301 -44.21 39.28 -5.19
C LEU A 301 -45.47 38.75 -4.49
N CYS A 302 -45.50 37.47 -4.12
CA CYS A 302 -46.62 36.89 -3.37
C CYS A 302 -46.76 37.51 -1.97
N VAL A 303 -45.64 37.87 -1.34
CA VAL A 303 -45.60 38.40 0.03
C VAL A 303 -45.45 39.93 0.09
N CYS A 304 -44.97 40.54 -1.00
CA CYS A 304 -44.83 41.98 -1.22
C CYS A 304 -45.15 42.32 -2.69
N PRO A 305 -46.40 42.64 -3.04
CA PRO A 305 -46.81 42.88 -4.44
C PRO A 305 -46.14 44.07 -5.12
N ASP A 306 -45.69 45.06 -4.33
CA ASP A 306 -45.05 46.29 -4.81
C ASP A 306 -43.51 46.20 -4.78
N PHE A 307 -42.93 44.99 -4.72
CA PHE A 307 -41.48 44.78 -4.72
C PHE A 307 -40.84 45.35 -6.00
N GLU A 308 -39.76 46.11 -5.85
CA GLU A 308 -39.12 46.83 -6.94
C GLU A 308 -38.53 45.87 -7.99
N LYS A 309 -38.76 46.18 -9.27
CA LYS A 309 -38.33 45.33 -10.40
C LYS A 309 -36.81 45.22 -10.48
N ASP A 310 -36.09 46.31 -10.25
CA ASP A 310 -34.63 46.32 -10.33
C ASP A 310 -34.02 45.41 -9.23
N SER A 311 -34.59 45.41 -8.03
CA SER A 311 -34.19 44.52 -6.94
C SER A 311 -34.50 43.04 -7.22
N LEU A 312 -35.58 42.74 -7.96
CA LEU A 312 -35.84 41.37 -8.43
C LEU A 312 -34.80 40.92 -9.47
N GLU A 313 -34.37 41.82 -10.37
CA GLU A 313 -33.30 41.52 -11.34
C GLU A 313 -31.97 41.23 -10.65
N GLU A 314 -31.61 42.00 -9.62
CA GLU A 314 -30.41 41.75 -8.80
C GLU A 314 -30.44 40.37 -8.12
N LEU A 315 -31.59 39.93 -7.61
CA LEU A 315 -31.74 38.61 -7.02
C LEU A 315 -31.58 37.48 -8.06
N GLU A 316 -32.03 37.68 -9.29
CA GLU A 316 -31.79 36.73 -10.39
C GLU A 316 -30.31 36.65 -10.77
N GLU A 317 -29.60 37.79 -10.80
CA GLU A 317 -28.16 37.82 -11.05
C GLU A 317 -27.39 37.10 -9.94
N GLU A 318 -27.72 37.34 -8.67
CA GLU A 318 -27.12 36.62 -7.53
C GLU A 318 -27.34 35.11 -7.62
N TYR A 319 -28.52 34.66 -8.08
CA TYR A 319 -28.79 33.25 -8.34
C TYR A 319 -27.89 32.69 -9.44
N ILE A 320 -27.79 33.37 -10.58
CA ILE A 320 -27.00 32.92 -11.73
C ILE A 320 -25.52 32.78 -11.34
N ASP A 321 -24.96 33.79 -10.70
CA ASP A 321 -23.57 33.80 -10.25
C ASP A 321 -23.32 32.71 -9.22
N GLY A 322 -24.17 32.61 -8.20
CA GLY A 322 -24.03 31.59 -7.17
C GLY A 322 -24.14 30.17 -7.71
N ALA A 323 -25.07 29.90 -8.62
CA ALA A 323 -25.25 28.59 -9.24
C ALA A 323 -24.05 28.24 -10.12
N TYR A 324 -23.51 29.22 -10.85
CA TYR A 324 -22.28 29.06 -11.63
C TYR A 324 -21.10 28.70 -10.73
N GLU A 325 -20.87 29.45 -9.65
CA GLU A 325 -19.78 29.19 -8.69
C GLU A 325 -19.91 27.81 -8.02
N GLN A 326 -21.10 27.43 -7.56
CA GLN A 326 -21.32 26.11 -6.95
C GLN A 326 -21.10 24.95 -7.93
N SER A 327 -21.51 25.11 -9.19
CA SER A 327 -21.34 24.06 -10.21
C SER A 327 -19.88 23.84 -10.63
N HIS A 328 -18.99 24.83 -10.40
CA HIS A 328 -17.56 24.73 -10.71
C HIS A 328 -16.69 24.36 -9.50
N HIS A 329 -17.29 24.10 -8.33
CA HIS A 329 -16.55 23.66 -7.16
C HIS A 329 -16.01 22.23 -7.34
N GLN A 330 -14.75 21.99 -6.96
CA GLN A 330 -14.04 20.73 -7.20
C GLN A 330 -14.66 19.52 -6.48
N ASN A 331 -15.38 19.76 -5.39
CA ASN A 331 -16.00 18.71 -4.59
C ASN A 331 -17.49 18.99 -4.37
N HIS A 332 -18.34 18.33 -5.17
CA HIS A 332 -19.80 18.50 -5.08
C HIS A 332 -20.39 17.97 -3.78
N ARG A 333 -19.74 17.02 -3.09
CA ARG A 333 -20.24 16.54 -1.79
C ARG A 333 -20.12 17.62 -0.72
N GLN A 334 -19.03 18.41 -0.74
CA GLN A 334 -18.90 19.57 0.15
C GLN A 334 -19.98 20.62 -0.14
N VAL A 335 -20.27 20.90 -1.42
CA VAL A 335 -21.34 21.83 -1.82
C VAL A 335 -22.70 21.36 -1.30
N LYS A 336 -23.04 20.07 -1.48
CA LYS A 336 -24.30 19.50 -0.95
C LYS A 336 -24.42 19.64 0.56
N ALA A 337 -23.36 19.30 1.31
CA ALA A 337 -23.38 19.45 2.76
C ALA A 337 -23.53 20.91 3.19
N TYR A 338 -22.80 21.81 2.53
CA TYR A 338 -22.87 23.26 2.75
C TYR A 338 -24.29 23.79 2.49
N ASN A 339 -24.89 23.47 1.34
CA ASN A 339 -26.27 23.85 1.00
C ASN A 339 -27.26 23.33 2.05
N TYR A 340 -27.11 22.07 2.49
CA TYR A 340 -27.94 21.51 3.56
C TYR A 340 -27.82 22.31 4.87
N ARG A 341 -26.60 22.69 5.27
CA ARG A 341 -26.35 23.47 6.48
C ARG A 341 -26.97 24.86 6.40
N VAL A 342 -26.79 25.56 5.28
CA VAL A 342 -27.40 26.89 5.02
C VAL A 342 -28.93 26.78 5.04
N TYR A 343 -29.49 25.79 4.34
CA TYR A 343 -30.92 25.50 4.35
C TYR A 343 -31.45 25.29 5.77
N LYS A 344 -30.81 24.43 6.57
CA LYS A 344 -31.26 24.16 7.95
C LYS A 344 -31.19 25.41 8.84
N ALA A 345 -30.16 26.23 8.69
CA ALA A 345 -30.01 27.48 9.43
C ALA A 345 -31.14 28.46 9.06
N CYS A 346 -31.38 28.65 7.76
CA CYS A 346 -32.40 29.58 7.26
C CYS A 346 -33.81 29.09 7.57
N GLN A 347 -34.14 27.83 7.31
CA GLN A 347 -35.44 27.24 7.59
C GLN A 347 -35.85 27.43 9.05
N LYS A 348 -34.91 27.30 10.00
CA LYS A 348 -35.19 27.53 11.43
C LYS A 348 -35.55 29.00 11.72
N LYS A 349 -34.84 29.95 11.11
CA LYS A 349 -35.10 31.39 11.26
C LYS A 349 -36.42 31.80 10.60
N ILE A 350 -36.66 31.37 9.36
CA ILE A 350 -37.91 31.63 8.63
C ILE A 350 -39.12 31.11 9.42
N LYS A 351 -39.10 29.86 9.90
CA LYS A 351 -40.21 29.30 10.69
C LYS A 351 -40.48 30.07 11.98
N LYS A 352 -39.46 30.70 12.58
CA LYS A 352 -39.65 31.55 13.75
C LYS A 352 -40.27 32.89 13.34
N PHE A 353 -39.73 33.50 12.31
CA PHE A 353 -40.18 34.79 11.78
C PHE A 353 -41.65 34.76 11.34
N LEU A 354 -42.08 33.71 10.63
CA LEU A 354 -43.48 33.57 10.17
C LEU A 354 -44.47 33.37 11.31
N LYS A 355 -44.09 32.71 12.41
CA LYS A 355 -44.96 32.53 13.58
C LYS A 355 -45.26 33.82 14.33
N GLU A 356 -44.39 34.82 14.17
CA GLU A 356 -44.44 36.07 14.93
C GLU A 356 -45.21 37.17 14.15
N ARG A 357 -45.75 36.88 12.96
CA ARG A 357 -46.38 37.87 12.07
C ARG A 357 -47.76 37.51 11.54
N ASN A 358 -48.56 38.56 11.28
CA ASN A 358 -49.95 38.51 10.78
C ASN A 358 -50.24 39.52 9.63
N SER A 359 -49.23 40.18 9.04
CA SER A 359 -49.42 41.24 8.01
C SER A 359 -48.50 41.04 6.79
N ALA A 360 -48.88 41.67 5.67
CA ALA A 360 -48.07 41.74 4.44
C ALA A 360 -46.70 42.38 4.68
N PHE A 361 -45.72 42.03 3.86
CA PHE A 361 -44.33 42.49 3.99
C PHE A 361 -44.08 43.75 3.18
N THR A 362 -43.22 44.61 3.72
CA THR A 362 -42.57 45.67 2.93
C THR A 362 -41.24 45.14 2.37
N GLN A 363 -40.74 45.76 1.30
CA GLN A 363 -39.46 45.40 0.70
C GLN A 363 -38.30 45.52 1.71
N ASP A 364 -38.20 46.65 2.41
CA ASP A 364 -37.19 46.88 3.46
C ASP A 364 -37.15 45.75 4.50
N GLU A 365 -38.32 45.24 4.90
CA GLU A 365 -38.41 44.14 5.86
C GLU A 365 -37.89 42.82 5.30
N ILE A 366 -38.12 42.55 4.02
CA ILE A 366 -37.60 41.35 3.33
C ILE A 366 -36.09 41.45 3.21
N GLU A 367 -35.56 42.60 2.78
CA GLU A 367 -34.12 42.82 2.63
C GLU A 367 -33.38 42.71 3.95
N VAL A 368 -33.88 43.37 5.01
CA VAL A 368 -33.33 43.24 6.37
C VAL A 368 -33.36 41.78 6.82
N PHE A 369 -34.44 41.06 6.52
CA PHE A 369 -34.54 39.66 6.91
C PHE A 369 -33.56 38.77 6.14
N ILE A 370 -33.33 39.00 4.84
CA ILE A 370 -32.30 38.28 4.07
C ILE A 370 -30.91 38.53 4.63
N GLU A 371 -30.60 39.76 5.05
CA GLU A 371 -29.34 40.06 5.74
C GLU A 371 -29.21 39.31 7.07
N GLU A 372 -30.30 39.23 7.86
CA GLU A 372 -30.31 38.44 9.08
C GLU A 372 -30.14 36.93 8.82
N LEU A 373 -30.73 36.39 7.75
CA LEU A 373 -30.53 35.01 7.32
C LEU A 373 -29.07 34.78 6.94
N THR A 374 -28.50 35.67 6.14
CA THR A 374 -27.11 35.64 5.67
C THR A 374 -26.14 35.63 6.85
N HIS A 375 -26.28 36.60 7.76
CA HIS A 375 -25.42 36.69 8.94
C HIS A 375 -25.52 35.44 9.83
N GLY A 376 -26.74 34.95 10.07
CA GLY A 376 -26.93 33.75 10.89
C GLY A 376 -26.41 32.46 10.25
N ALA A 377 -26.53 32.33 8.93
CA ALA A 377 -25.95 31.22 8.21
C ALA A 377 -24.42 31.31 8.20
N TYR A 378 -23.85 32.51 8.04
CA TYR A 378 -22.42 32.76 8.12
C TYR A 378 -21.81 32.32 9.45
N GLU A 379 -22.36 32.78 10.58
CA GLU A 379 -21.87 32.35 11.90
C GLU A 379 -21.95 30.82 12.08
N PHE A 380 -23.02 30.20 11.56
CA PHE A 380 -23.20 28.75 11.67
C PHE A 380 -22.20 27.97 10.82
N ILE A 381 -21.93 28.42 9.58
CA ILE A 381 -20.96 27.79 8.68
C ILE A 381 -19.54 27.95 9.23
N GLN A 382 -19.18 29.14 9.72
CA GLN A 382 -17.89 29.40 10.37
C GLN A 382 -17.65 28.49 11.59
N ASP A 383 -18.69 28.18 12.36
CA ASP A 383 -18.57 27.19 13.43
C ASP A 383 -18.36 25.77 12.90
N LYS A 384 -19.02 25.40 11.80
CA LYS A 384 -18.86 24.07 11.17
C LYS A 384 -17.51 23.89 10.49
N ALA A 385 -16.92 24.95 9.95
CA ALA A 385 -15.59 24.97 9.35
C ALA A 385 -14.47 24.53 10.33
N LYS A 386 -14.71 24.64 11.65
CA LYS A 386 -13.77 24.13 12.68
C LYS A 386 -13.69 22.60 12.70
N THR A 387 -14.72 21.91 12.20
CA THR A 387 -14.83 20.44 12.24
C THR A 387 -14.72 19.83 10.85
N TYR A 388 -15.28 20.48 9.84
CA TYR A 388 -15.39 19.96 8.48
C TYR A 388 -14.76 20.93 7.48
N ASP A 389 -14.24 20.41 6.37
CA ASP A 389 -13.85 21.24 5.24
C ASP A 389 -15.13 21.64 4.48
N VAL A 390 -15.57 22.88 4.68
CA VAL A 390 -16.77 23.47 4.05
C VAL A 390 -16.44 23.98 2.65
N ALA A 391 -17.45 24.06 1.77
CA ALA A 391 -17.25 24.49 0.37
C ALA A 391 -16.93 25.99 0.24
N PHE A 392 -17.65 26.82 1.00
CA PHE A 392 -17.52 28.28 0.97
C PHE A 392 -17.56 28.83 2.39
N GLU A 393 -16.79 29.86 2.64
CA GLU A 393 -16.63 30.48 3.97
C GLU A 393 -16.93 31.98 3.97
N ASP A 394 -17.03 32.60 2.79
CA ASP A 394 -17.32 34.01 2.63
C ASP A 394 -18.82 34.31 2.69
N GLN A 395 -19.15 35.54 3.09
CA GLN A 395 -20.52 35.96 3.29
C GLN A 395 -21.29 36.12 1.96
N ASP A 396 -20.59 36.47 0.88
CA ASP A 396 -21.17 36.65 -0.45
C ASP A 396 -21.76 35.35 -0.98
N MET A 397 -21.00 34.26 -0.94
CA MET A 397 -21.51 32.95 -1.33
C MET A 397 -22.61 32.43 -0.43
N ILE A 398 -22.63 32.80 0.86
CA ILE A 398 -23.74 32.43 1.74
C ILE A 398 -25.02 33.15 1.34
N ARG A 399 -24.94 34.45 1.00
CA ARG A 399 -26.07 35.21 0.49
C ARG A 399 -26.59 34.60 -0.81
N LYS A 400 -25.71 34.40 -1.80
CA LYS A 400 -26.05 33.74 -3.08
C LYS A 400 -26.67 32.37 -2.87
N THR A 401 -26.17 31.56 -1.94
CA THR A 401 -26.79 30.27 -1.59
C THR A 401 -28.18 30.41 -1.01
N ILE A 402 -28.45 31.42 -0.17
CA ILE A 402 -29.80 31.67 0.32
C ILE A 402 -30.74 31.99 -0.84
N ILE A 403 -30.28 32.80 -1.80
CA ILE A 403 -31.04 33.13 -3.02
C ILE A 403 -31.29 31.87 -3.87
N ILE A 404 -30.28 31.02 -4.08
CA ILE A 404 -30.43 29.71 -4.73
C ILE A 404 -31.48 28.86 -4.02
N LEU A 405 -31.48 28.83 -2.68
CA LEU A 405 -32.46 28.05 -1.93
C LEU A 405 -33.88 28.60 -2.08
N PHE A 406 -34.06 29.90 -2.28
CA PHE A 406 -35.36 30.47 -2.66
C PHE A 406 -35.73 30.12 -4.09
N GLN A 407 -34.79 30.21 -5.05
CA GLN A 407 -35.04 29.91 -6.46
C GLN A 407 -35.34 28.42 -6.69
N GLU A 408 -34.58 27.52 -6.09
CA GLU A 408 -34.71 26.06 -6.16
C GLU A 408 -35.72 25.50 -5.15
N CYS A 409 -36.60 26.36 -4.64
CA CYS A 409 -37.80 25.96 -3.91
C CYS A 409 -37.60 25.29 -2.55
N TYR A 410 -36.40 25.37 -2.00
CA TYR A 410 -36.12 24.92 -0.64
C TYR A 410 -36.63 25.91 0.43
N LEU A 411 -36.71 27.21 0.13
CA LEU A 411 -37.17 28.26 1.04
C LEU A 411 -38.32 29.09 0.44
N ALA A 412 -39.18 29.60 1.32
CA ALA A 412 -40.25 30.55 1.01
C ALA A 412 -40.56 31.42 2.25
N LEU A 413 -41.09 32.63 2.04
CA LEU A 413 -41.51 33.56 3.10
C LEU A 413 -43.03 33.51 3.37
N ASP A 414 -43.68 32.46 2.93
CA ASP A 414 -45.08 32.15 3.20
C ASP A 414 -45.23 30.66 3.58
N GLU A 415 -46.45 30.22 3.88
CA GLU A 415 -46.73 28.81 4.15
C GLU A 415 -46.64 27.91 2.90
N GLY A 416 -46.16 28.43 1.78
CA GLY A 416 -46.28 27.82 0.48
C GLY A 416 -47.71 27.92 -0.01
N GLY A 417 -47.90 28.25 -1.29
CA GLY A 417 -49.15 27.92 -1.94
C GLY A 417 -49.32 26.41 -1.88
N ASN A 418 -50.17 25.92 -0.97
CA ASN A 418 -51.00 24.78 -1.33
C ASN A 418 -51.69 25.22 -2.62
N VAL A 419 -51.21 24.74 -3.76
CA VAL A 419 -52.01 24.71 -4.97
C VAL A 419 -53.14 23.72 -4.65
N ASN A 420 -54.18 24.21 -3.97
CA ASN A 420 -55.34 23.41 -3.57
C ASN A 420 -56.05 22.87 -4.82
N GLY A 421 -56.30 21.56 -4.85
CA GLY A 421 -57.12 20.90 -5.86
C GLY A 421 -57.27 19.41 -5.61
#